data_AF-A0A3E1Y6U8-F1
#
_entry.id   AF-A0A3E1Y6U8-F1
#
_cell.length_a   1.000
_cell.length_b   1.000
_cell.length_c   1.000
_cell.angle_alpha   90.00
_cell.angle_beta   90.00
_cell.angle_gamma   90.00
#
_symmetry.space_group_name_H-M   'P 1'
#
loop_
_entity.id
_entity.type
_entity.pdbx_description
1 polymer ?
#
loop_
_entity_poly.entity_id
_entity_poly.type
_entity_poly.pdbx_seq_one_letter_code
_entity_poly.pdbx_strand_id
1 'polypeptide(L)'
;MLTVNVLRIGDELIKYKGVTTSRPYILTGVERGALKTRASNHPVEDRLVKLQVNCYGGFIPDVELGDEYAKFYAKLLHDGGMNYIDFDGFESFTYQGHGQYPFKRFLRVLFEELKNLEVPYLRVMGSCVFEGNWHYMSVCNVGGGNNMFDPVNNKWGIEGKDIRYSFNSNYFPCTFGIQNIQKDWNIQVIENLQAKSIAWDATYMLGISEKSIEQRNDKNELFATFRAWEEARKAKVFSRQLKLEMKEETNKYHLVQKDQDTWVLYNVNESNSNGRILKRK
;
A
#
# COMPACT_ATOMS: atom_id res chain seq x y z
N MET A 1 -15.04 -15.85 -2.34
CA MET A 1 -15.56 -14.47 -2.48
C MET A 1 -17.02 -14.55 -2.87
N LEU A 2 -17.91 -13.85 -2.17
CA LEU A 2 -19.31 -13.71 -2.58
C LEU A 2 -19.35 -12.74 -3.76
N THR A 3 -19.45 -13.25 -4.98
CA THR A 3 -19.68 -12.42 -6.17
C THR A 3 -21.02 -11.72 -6.03
N VAL A 4 -21.01 -10.40 -5.82
CA VAL A 4 -22.26 -9.64 -5.68
C VAL A 4 -22.85 -9.42 -7.07
N ASN A 5 -23.96 -10.09 -7.35
CA ASN A 5 -24.67 -9.98 -8.61
C ASN A 5 -25.77 -8.92 -8.49
N VAL A 6 -25.55 -7.74 -9.09
CA VAL A 6 -26.50 -6.62 -9.00
C VAL A 6 -26.94 -6.12 -10.37
N LEU A 7 -28.24 -5.89 -10.51
CA LEU A 7 -28.86 -5.17 -11.63
C LEU A 7 -29.39 -3.82 -11.12
N ARG A 8 -29.49 -2.84 -12.01
CA ARG A 8 -30.18 -1.57 -11.73
C ARG A 8 -31.29 -1.34 -12.75
N ILE A 9 -32.45 -0.92 -12.26
CA ILE A 9 -33.56 -0.37 -13.05
C ILE A 9 -33.99 0.94 -12.40
N GLY A 10 -33.89 2.06 -13.12
CA GLY A 10 -34.02 3.40 -12.51
C GLY A 10 -33.09 3.56 -11.31
N ASP A 11 -33.67 3.86 -10.14
CA ASP A 11 -32.96 3.98 -8.86
C ASP A 11 -33.01 2.70 -8.00
N GLU A 12 -33.68 1.64 -8.47
CA GLU A 12 -33.72 0.37 -7.75
C GLU A 12 -32.50 -0.49 -8.09
N LEU A 13 -31.85 -1.00 -7.04
CA LEU A 13 -30.85 -2.06 -7.15
C LEU A 13 -31.49 -3.41 -6.81
N ILE A 14 -31.20 -4.41 -7.64
CA ILE A 14 -31.74 -5.77 -7.51
C ILE A 14 -30.57 -6.74 -7.39
N LYS A 15 -30.46 -7.43 -6.26
CA LYS A 15 -29.50 -8.52 -6.07
C LYS A 15 -30.11 -9.84 -6.54
N TYR A 16 -29.27 -10.74 -7.05
CA TYR A 16 -29.71 -12.09 -7.42
C TYR A 16 -28.61 -13.13 -7.15
N LYS A 17 -28.97 -14.39 -6.94
CA LYS A 17 -28.02 -15.48 -6.67
C LYS A 17 -27.47 -16.11 -7.95
N GLY A 18 -28.30 -16.26 -8.98
CA GLY A 18 -27.87 -16.86 -10.25
C GLY A 18 -28.95 -16.79 -11.32
N VAL A 19 -28.74 -17.56 -12.38
CA VAL A 19 -29.68 -17.73 -13.49
C VAL A 19 -29.95 -19.23 -13.64
N THR A 20 -31.19 -19.63 -13.95
CA THR A 20 -31.49 -21.04 -14.27
C THR A 20 -30.66 -21.53 -15.47
N THR A 21 -30.41 -22.83 -15.56
CA THR A 21 -29.60 -23.43 -16.64
C THR A 21 -30.42 -23.91 -17.83
N SER A 22 -31.75 -23.97 -17.70
CA SER A 22 -32.69 -24.33 -18.75
C SER A 22 -33.63 -23.17 -19.08
N ARG A 23 -34.16 -23.17 -20.31
CA ARG A 23 -35.13 -22.18 -20.77
C ARG A 23 -36.51 -22.42 -20.11
N PRO A 24 -37.29 -21.36 -19.83
CA PRO A 24 -36.88 -19.95 -19.89
C PRO A 24 -35.85 -19.62 -18.78
N TYR A 25 -34.83 -18.83 -19.13
CA TYR A 25 -33.80 -18.42 -18.19
C TYR A 25 -34.35 -17.38 -17.21
N ILE A 26 -34.26 -17.66 -15.91
CA ILE A 26 -34.86 -16.84 -14.84
C ILE A 26 -33.80 -16.52 -13.79
N LEU A 27 -33.81 -15.27 -13.29
CA LEU A 27 -32.99 -14.87 -12.15
C LEU A 27 -33.48 -15.58 -10.88
N THR A 28 -32.57 -16.23 -10.15
CA THR A 28 -32.89 -16.95 -8.91
C THR A 28 -32.43 -16.16 -7.69
N GLY A 29 -33.16 -16.31 -6.57
CA GLY A 29 -32.82 -15.63 -5.31
C GLY A 29 -32.80 -14.11 -5.43
N VAL A 30 -33.81 -13.54 -6.11
CA VAL A 30 -33.94 -12.11 -6.36
C VAL A 30 -34.31 -11.37 -5.07
N GLU A 31 -33.53 -10.34 -4.76
CA GLU A 31 -33.76 -9.38 -3.68
C GLU A 31 -33.92 -8.00 -4.30
N ARG A 32 -35.14 -7.46 -4.21
CA ARG A 32 -35.53 -6.14 -4.70
C ARG A 32 -35.31 -5.06 -3.64
N GLY A 33 -35.07 -3.81 -4.06
CA GLY A 33 -34.73 -2.73 -3.14
C GLY A 33 -33.42 -2.99 -2.37
N ALA A 34 -32.48 -3.70 -3.00
CA ALA A 34 -31.20 -4.04 -2.38
C ALA A 34 -30.37 -2.79 -2.08
N LEU A 35 -29.41 -2.91 -1.16
CA LEU A 35 -28.46 -1.84 -0.80
C LEU A 35 -29.13 -0.52 -0.43
N LYS A 36 -30.27 -0.61 0.28
CA LYS A 36 -31.07 0.52 0.77
C LYS A 36 -31.77 1.33 -0.34
N THR A 37 -31.88 0.79 -1.54
CA THR A 37 -32.78 1.35 -2.56
C THR A 37 -34.23 0.95 -2.29
N ARG A 38 -35.18 1.56 -2.99
CA ARG A 38 -36.61 1.26 -2.84
C ARG A 38 -37.07 0.41 -4.02
N ALA A 39 -37.78 -0.68 -3.72
CA ALA A 39 -38.47 -1.43 -4.76
C ALA A 39 -39.60 -0.57 -5.36
N SER A 40 -39.64 -0.44 -6.69
CA SER A 40 -40.63 0.39 -7.40
C SER A 40 -41.29 -0.36 -8.56
N ASN A 41 -42.44 0.10 -9.03
CA ASN A 41 -42.97 -0.45 -10.28
C ASN A 41 -42.11 0.05 -11.45
N HIS A 42 -41.68 -0.87 -12.31
CA HIS A 42 -40.90 -0.60 -13.51
C HIS A 42 -41.74 -0.93 -14.74
N PRO A 43 -42.08 0.03 -15.62
CA PRO A 43 -42.80 -0.27 -16.85
C PRO A 43 -41.99 -1.18 -17.80
N VAL A 44 -42.71 -1.79 -18.75
CA VAL A 44 -42.08 -2.51 -19.86
C VAL A 44 -41.17 -1.55 -20.63
N GLU A 45 -40.05 -2.05 -21.15
CA GLU A 45 -38.97 -1.28 -21.79
C GLU A 45 -38.08 -0.44 -20.86
N ASP A 46 -38.29 -0.51 -19.54
CA ASP A 46 -37.34 0.13 -18.61
C ASP A 46 -35.92 -0.41 -18.79
N ARG A 47 -34.96 0.52 -18.80
CA ARG A 47 -33.56 0.17 -18.99
C ARG A 47 -33.03 -0.64 -17.82
N LEU A 48 -32.77 -1.91 -18.07
CA LEU A 48 -32.04 -2.81 -17.17
C LEU A 48 -30.54 -2.71 -17.44
N VAL A 49 -29.74 -2.40 -16.42
CA VAL A 49 -28.26 -2.44 -16.52
C VAL A 49 -27.67 -3.43 -15.53
N LYS A 50 -26.65 -4.17 -15.96
CA LYS A 50 -25.83 -5.00 -15.08
C LYS A 50 -24.71 -4.14 -14.52
N LEU A 51 -24.63 -4.02 -13.19
CA LEU A 51 -23.53 -3.31 -12.55
C LEU A 51 -22.30 -4.19 -12.49
N GLN A 52 -21.15 -3.59 -12.82
CA GLN A 52 -19.85 -4.21 -12.68
C GLN A 52 -19.36 -4.09 -11.24
N VAL A 53 -18.77 -5.17 -10.74
CA VAL A 53 -18.20 -5.24 -9.39
C VAL A 53 -16.73 -5.62 -9.46
N ASN A 54 -15.90 -5.05 -8.60
CA ASN A 54 -14.51 -5.47 -8.44
C ASN A 54 -14.42 -6.79 -7.65
N CYS A 55 -13.20 -7.33 -7.55
CA CYS A 55 -12.90 -8.54 -6.79
C CYS A 55 -13.14 -8.40 -5.26
N TYR A 56 -13.31 -7.17 -4.76
CA TYR A 56 -13.65 -6.87 -3.37
C TYR A 56 -15.16 -6.70 -3.13
N GLY A 57 -15.99 -6.83 -4.18
CA GLY A 57 -17.45 -6.71 -4.10
C GLY A 57 -17.99 -5.28 -4.11
N GLY A 58 -17.14 -4.27 -4.37
CA GLY A 58 -17.53 -2.88 -4.59
C GLY A 58 -17.92 -2.62 -6.04
N PHE A 59 -18.83 -1.67 -6.29
CA PHE A 59 -19.17 -1.24 -7.64
C PHE A 59 -18.05 -0.44 -8.29
N ILE A 60 -17.87 -0.64 -9.58
CA ILE A 60 -17.00 0.22 -10.39
C ILE A 60 -17.76 1.51 -10.69
N PRO A 61 -17.29 2.69 -10.22
CA PRO A 61 -17.90 3.96 -10.59
C PRO A 61 -17.64 4.26 -12.08
N ASP A 62 -18.52 5.03 -12.71
CA ASP A 62 -18.15 5.71 -13.95
C ASP A 62 -17.13 6.83 -13.68
N VAL A 63 -16.65 7.47 -14.73
CA VAL A 63 -15.56 8.44 -14.62
C VAL A 63 -16.02 9.69 -13.86
N GLU A 64 -17.28 10.10 -14.04
CA GLU A 64 -17.91 11.23 -13.36
C GLU A 64 -18.06 10.97 -11.85
N LEU A 65 -18.56 9.79 -11.44
CA LEU A 65 -18.61 9.41 -10.03
C LEU A 65 -17.20 9.27 -9.43
N GLY A 66 -16.20 8.92 -10.25
CA GLY A 66 -14.79 8.97 -9.88
C GLY A 66 -14.34 10.36 -9.42
N ASP A 67 -14.77 11.43 -10.09
CA ASP A 67 -14.44 12.81 -9.68
C ASP A 67 -15.03 13.15 -8.30
N GLU A 68 -16.26 12.70 -8.03
CA GLU A 68 -16.90 12.91 -6.72
C GLU A 68 -16.20 12.13 -5.61
N TYR A 69 -15.73 10.91 -5.89
CA TYR A 69 -14.88 10.18 -4.95
C TYR A 69 -13.55 10.89 -4.71
N ALA A 70 -12.92 11.46 -5.74
CA ALA A 70 -11.68 12.21 -5.60
C ALA A 70 -11.86 13.40 -4.65
N LYS A 71 -12.93 14.19 -4.82
CA LYS A 71 -13.25 15.32 -3.93
C LYS A 71 -13.57 14.85 -2.51
N PHE A 72 -14.32 13.76 -2.36
CA PHE A 72 -14.60 13.16 -1.06
C PHE A 72 -13.31 12.76 -0.33
N TYR A 73 -12.38 12.08 -1.02
CA TYR A 73 -11.10 11.69 -0.44
C TYR A 73 -10.23 12.91 -0.11
N ALA A 74 -10.20 13.94 -0.95
CA ALA A 74 -9.49 15.19 -0.65
C ALA A 74 -9.98 15.80 0.66
N LYS A 75 -11.32 15.90 0.82
CA LYS A 75 -11.93 16.41 2.05
C LYS A 75 -11.64 15.52 3.26
N LEU A 76 -11.75 14.20 3.11
CA LEU A 76 -11.44 13.25 4.19
C LEU A 76 -9.99 13.39 4.67
N LEU A 77 -9.04 13.53 3.73
CA LEU A 77 -7.63 13.72 4.03
C LEU A 77 -7.37 15.05 4.74
N HIS A 78 -7.96 16.14 4.23
CA HIS A 78 -7.89 17.47 4.85
C HIS A 78 -8.46 17.45 6.27
N ASP A 79 -9.71 17.02 6.44
CA ASP A 79 -10.42 17.06 7.73
C ASP A 79 -9.74 16.14 8.77
N GLY A 80 -9.11 15.06 8.31
CA GLY A 80 -8.34 14.15 9.15
C GLY A 80 -6.88 14.57 9.40
N GLY A 81 -6.39 15.65 8.79
CA GLY A 81 -4.99 16.05 8.87
C GLY A 81 -4.01 15.02 8.29
N MET A 82 -4.46 14.22 7.32
CA MET A 82 -3.70 13.11 6.74
C MET A 82 -3.05 13.52 5.42
N ASN A 83 -1.77 13.19 5.27
CA ASN A 83 -0.98 13.44 4.04
C ASN A 83 -0.46 12.14 3.41
N TYR A 84 -1.15 11.02 3.65
CA TYR A 84 -0.84 9.70 3.12
C TYR A 84 -2.12 8.94 2.82
N ILE A 85 -2.18 8.27 1.67
CA ILE A 85 -3.28 7.37 1.29
C ILE A 85 -2.74 6.16 0.54
N ASP A 86 -3.34 5.00 0.79
CA ASP A 86 -3.12 3.76 0.04
C ASP A 86 -4.40 3.34 -0.66
N PHE A 87 -4.36 3.26 -1.99
CA PHE A 87 -5.45 2.73 -2.79
C PHE A 87 -5.22 1.25 -3.08
N ASP A 88 -5.75 0.37 -2.22
CA ASP A 88 -5.81 -1.08 -2.53
C ASP A 88 -6.88 -1.35 -3.58
N GLY A 89 -6.60 -2.24 -4.54
CA GLY A 89 -7.45 -2.48 -5.69
C GLY A 89 -7.46 -1.36 -6.74
N PHE A 90 -6.43 -0.50 -6.75
CA PHE A 90 -6.31 0.66 -7.65
C PHE A 90 -6.41 0.27 -9.13
N GLU A 91 -6.04 -0.95 -9.50
CA GLU A 91 -6.23 -1.49 -10.85
C GLU A 91 -7.68 -1.42 -11.35
N SER A 92 -8.65 -1.28 -10.44
CA SER A 92 -10.07 -1.18 -10.74
C SER A 92 -10.44 0.02 -11.62
N PHE A 93 -9.60 1.04 -11.71
CA PHE A 93 -9.80 2.13 -12.67
C PHE A 93 -9.75 1.65 -14.14
N THR A 94 -9.05 0.55 -14.43
CA THR A 94 -9.05 -0.05 -15.77
C THR A 94 -10.40 -0.69 -16.14
N TYR A 95 -11.23 -1.01 -15.15
CA TYR A 95 -12.51 -1.68 -15.34
C TYR A 95 -13.61 -0.77 -15.88
N GLN A 96 -13.38 0.56 -15.94
CA GLN A 96 -14.34 1.53 -16.47
C GLN A 96 -14.43 1.53 -18.01
N GLY A 97 -13.55 0.80 -18.71
CA GLY A 97 -13.57 0.71 -20.18
C GLY A 97 -12.87 1.86 -20.91
N HIS A 98 -12.23 2.79 -20.18
CA HIS A 98 -11.49 3.92 -20.75
C HIS A 98 -9.96 3.72 -20.72
N GLY A 99 -9.49 2.47 -20.58
CA GLY A 99 -8.07 2.17 -20.45
C GLY A 99 -7.47 2.78 -19.18
N GLN A 100 -6.34 3.48 -19.31
CA GLN A 100 -5.61 4.09 -18.19
C GLN A 100 -6.04 5.54 -17.89
N TYR A 101 -6.88 6.15 -18.74
CA TYR A 101 -7.36 7.52 -18.56
C TYR A 101 -8.01 7.80 -17.18
N PRO A 102 -8.84 6.92 -16.61
CA PRO A 102 -9.51 7.19 -15.34
C PRO A 102 -8.56 7.45 -14.17
N PHE A 103 -7.40 6.77 -14.13
CA PHE A 103 -6.40 7.02 -13.09
C PHE A 103 -5.95 8.49 -13.09
N LYS A 104 -5.57 8.97 -14.29
CA LYS A 104 -5.05 10.33 -14.47
C LYS A 104 -6.07 11.38 -14.11
N ARG A 105 -7.33 11.17 -14.49
CA ARG A 105 -8.44 12.08 -14.18
C ARG A 105 -8.73 12.10 -12.68
N PHE A 106 -8.90 10.94 -12.06
CA PHE A 106 -9.16 10.84 -10.61
C PHE A 106 -8.05 11.52 -9.80
N LEU A 107 -6.79 11.20 -10.08
CA LEU A 107 -5.65 11.79 -9.37
C LEU A 107 -5.52 13.29 -9.63
N ARG A 108 -5.77 13.75 -10.86
CA ARG A 108 -5.78 15.18 -11.16
C ARG A 108 -6.82 15.92 -10.32
N VAL A 109 -8.06 15.44 -10.29
CA VAL A 109 -9.15 16.04 -9.51
C VAL A 109 -8.83 16.00 -8.01
N LEU A 110 -8.30 14.88 -7.51
CA LEU A 110 -7.90 14.73 -6.11
C LEU A 110 -6.86 15.79 -5.72
N PHE A 111 -5.80 15.96 -6.52
CA PHE A 111 -4.73 16.91 -6.23
C PHE A 111 -5.15 18.37 -6.44
N GLU A 112 -6.00 18.66 -7.42
CA GLU A 112 -6.61 20.00 -7.59
C GLU A 112 -7.46 20.36 -6.36
N GLU A 113 -8.28 19.44 -5.86
CA GLU A 113 -9.11 19.68 -4.68
C GLU A 113 -8.27 19.81 -3.40
N LEU A 114 -7.26 18.96 -3.20
CA LEU A 114 -6.32 19.09 -2.09
C LEU A 114 -5.61 20.44 -2.08
N LYS A 115 -5.23 20.95 -3.26
CA LYS A 115 -4.64 22.29 -3.40
C LYS A 115 -5.63 23.38 -3.00
N ASN A 116 -6.91 23.27 -3.39
CA ASN A 116 -7.95 24.21 -3.00
C ASN A 116 -8.19 24.20 -1.48
N LEU A 117 -8.04 23.03 -0.85
CA LEU A 117 -8.10 22.83 0.60
C LEU A 117 -6.78 23.13 1.32
N GLU A 118 -5.80 23.73 0.64
CA GLU A 118 -4.49 24.10 1.19
C GLU A 118 -3.69 22.93 1.79
N VAL A 119 -3.93 21.70 1.33
CA VAL A 119 -3.12 20.53 1.70
C VAL A 119 -1.82 20.54 0.86
N PRO A 120 -0.64 20.73 1.47
CA PRO A 120 0.58 21.04 0.72
C PRO A 120 1.17 19.84 -0.02
N TYR A 121 0.88 18.62 0.44
CA TYR A 121 1.48 17.40 -0.08
C TYR A 121 0.64 16.17 0.29
N LEU A 122 0.52 15.23 -0.65
CA LEU A 122 -0.05 13.91 -0.43
C LEU A 122 0.93 12.84 -0.90
N ARG A 123 1.26 11.90 -0.02
CA ARG A 123 1.92 10.64 -0.41
C ARG A 123 0.87 9.65 -0.86
N VAL A 124 1.01 9.18 -2.09
CA VAL A 124 0.10 8.18 -2.66
C VAL A 124 0.81 6.85 -2.79
N MET A 125 0.20 5.83 -2.20
CA MET A 125 0.49 4.43 -2.46
C MET A 125 -0.70 3.81 -3.20
N GLY A 126 -0.44 2.87 -4.10
CA GLY A 126 -1.50 2.15 -4.81
C GLY A 126 -0.95 1.00 -5.64
N SER A 127 -1.80 0.03 -5.96
CA SER A 127 -1.41 -1.07 -6.86
C SER A 127 -1.20 -0.57 -8.29
N CYS A 128 -0.39 -1.31 -9.06
CA CYS A 128 -0.06 -1.06 -10.47
C CYS A 128 0.65 0.28 -10.76
N VAL A 129 1.72 0.23 -11.55
CA VAL A 129 2.41 1.43 -12.07
C VAL A 129 2.10 1.52 -13.56
N PHE A 130 1.15 2.40 -13.91
CA PHE A 130 0.58 2.54 -15.25
C PHE A 130 0.68 3.97 -15.76
N GLU A 131 0.48 4.19 -17.07
CA GLU A 131 0.31 5.55 -17.59
C GLU A 131 -0.83 6.23 -16.81
N GLY A 132 -0.64 7.51 -16.51
CA GLY A 132 -1.62 8.31 -15.78
C GLY A 132 -1.51 8.28 -14.27
N ASN A 133 -1.07 7.18 -13.62
CA ASN A 133 -0.96 7.11 -12.15
C ASN A 133 0.45 7.34 -11.60
N TRP A 134 1.49 6.86 -12.31
CA TRP A 134 2.85 6.82 -11.77
C TRP A 134 3.41 8.20 -11.42
N HIS A 135 2.99 9.25 -12.13
CA HIS A 135 3.39 10.63 -11.87
C HIS A 135 2.93 11.18 -10.52
N TYR A 136 1.88 10.59 -9.94
CA TYR A 136 1.30 11.02 -8.66
C TYR A 136 1.69 10.10 -7.50
N MET A 137 2.21 8.91 -7.81
CA MET A 137 2.53 7.90 -6.81
C MET A 137 3.88 8.18 -6.16
N SER A 138 3.93 8.06 -4.83
CA SER A 138 5.17 8.09 -4.05
C SER A 138 5.80 6.71 -3.93
N VAL A 139 4.99 5.65 -3.98
CA VAL A 139 5.43 4.26 -3.87
C VAL A 139 4.35 3.34 -4.44
N CYS A 140 4.74 2.19 -5.01
CA CYS A 140 3.78 1.16 -5.43
C CYS A 140 3.37 0.28 -4.24
N ASN A 141 2.10 -0.10 -4.16
CA ASN A 141 1.64 -1.15 -3.27
C ASN A 141 1.93 -2.52 -3.92
N VAL A 142 2.83 -3.30 -3.32
CA VAL A 142 3.21 -4.65 -3.76
C VAL A 142 2.65 -5.75 -2.85
N GLY A 143 1.72 -5.38 -1.97
CA GLY A 143 1.18 -6.24 -0.92
C GLY A 143 2.12 -6.37 0.28
N GLY A 144 2.10 -7.51 0.96
CA GLY A 144 2.93 -7.75 2.14
C GLY A 144 3.14 -9.24 2.44
N GLY A 145 3.61 -9.51 3.66
CA GLY A 145 3.97 -10.84 4.12
C GLY A 145 5.23 -11.40 3.45
N ASN A 146 5.44 -12.72 3.55
CA ASN A 146 6.66 -13.41 3.12
C ASN A 146 6.82 -13.49 1.59
N ASN A 147 5.95 -12.80 0.85
CA ASN A 147 6.10 -12.58 -0.58
C ASN A 147 7.09 -11.44 -0.88
N MET A 148 7.31 -10.55 0.09
CA MET A 148 8.26 -9.43 0.05
C MET A 148 9.55 -9.80 0.78
N PHE A 149 10.33 -8.80 1.21
CA PHE A 149 11.41 -9.03 2.16
C PHE A 149 10.87 -9.59 3.48
N ASP A 150 11.42 -10.72 3.90
CA ASP A 150 11.19 -11.35 5.20
C ASP A 150 12.31 -10.96 6.17
N PRO A 151 12.07 -10.01 7.09
CA PRO A 151 13.09 -9.57 8.03
C PRO A 151 13.41 -10.60 9.11
N VAL A 152 12.53 -11.60 9.34
CA VAL A 152 12.75 -12.66 10.33
C VAL A 152 13.88 -13.57 9.87
N ASN A 153 13.81 -13.98 8.60
CA ASN A 153 14.82 -14.85 7.99
C ASN A 153 15.93 -14.08 7.25
N ASN A 154 15.85 -12.75 7.19
CA ASN A 154 16.74 -11.87 6.43
C ASN A 154 16.80 -12.25 4.94
N LYS A 155 15.66 -12.64 4.37
CA LYS A 155 15.58 -13.29 3.04
C LYS A 155 14.50 -12.64 2.18
N TRP A 156 14.70 -12.64 0.88
CA TRP A 156 13.69 -12.26 -0.09
C TRP A 156 12.66 -13.37 -0.30
N GLY A 157 11.41 -12.95 -0.46
CA GLY A 157 10.30 -13.80 -0.87
C GLY A 157 10.39 -14.21 -2.34
N ILE A 158 9.27 -14.10 -3.05
CA ILE A 158 9.18 -14.57 -4.43
C ILE A 158 9.78 -13.53 -5.37
N GLU A 159 10.87 -13.91 -6.04
CA GLU A 159 11.49 -13.08 -7.08
C GLU A 159 10.46 -12.73 -8.17
N GLY A 160 10.39 -11.44 -8.52
CA GLY A 160 9.42 -10.89 -9.47
C GLY A 160 8.14 -10.33 -8.84
N LYS A 161 7.81 -10.68 -7.58
CA LYS A 161 6.68 -10.05 -6.87
C LYS A 161 7.09 -8.77 -6.15
N ASP A 162 8.28 -8.72 -5.55
CA ASP A 162 8.76 -7.53 -4.85
C ASP A 162 9.30 -6.42 -5.77
N ILE A 163 9.47 -6.71 -7.07
CA ILE A 163 9.83 -5.79 -8.16
C ILE A 163 10.97 -4.80 -7.86
N ARG A 164 11.81 -5.09 -6.85
CA ARG A 164 12.83 -4.18 -6.34
C ARG A 164 13.89 -3.83 -7.39
N TYR A 165 14.31 -4.82 -8.18
CA TYR A 165 15.29 -4.61 -9.25
C TYR A 165 14.75 -3.68 -10.33
N SER A 166 13.48 -3.87 -10.72
CA SER A 166 12.81 -3.04 -11.71
C SER A 166 12.69 -1.60 -11.22
N PHE A 167 12.21 -1.37 -10.00
CA PHE A 167 12.08 -0.03 -9.44
C PHE A 167 13.42 0.66 -9.24
N ASN A 168 14.39 -0.02 -8.64
CA ASN A 168 15.73 0.53 -8.44
C ASN A 168 16.39 0.92 -9.77
N SER A 169 16.27 0.07 -10.81
CA SER A 169 16.89 0.35 -12.12
C SER A 169 16.19 1.46 -12.90
N ASN A 170 14.90 1.70 -12.63
CA ASN A 170 14.10 2.74 -13.28
C ASN A 170 13.90 4.00 -12.41
N TYR A 171 14.64 4.13 -11.30
CA TYR A 171 14.56 5.25 -10.36
C TYR A 171 13.17 5.48 -9.75
N PHE A 172 12.29 4.47 -9.80
CA PHE A 172 11.04 4.49 -9.05
C PHE A 172 11.30 4.00 -7.61
N PRO A 173 10.62 4.53 -6.57
CA PRO A 173 10.89 4.13 -5.20
C PRO A 173 10.66 2.63 -4.95
N CYS A 174 11.69 1.93 -4.48
CA CYS A 174 11.60 0.55 -4.02
C CYS A 174 10.68 0.46 -2.79
N THR A 175 10.03 -0.69 -2.60
CA THR A 175 9.21 -0.92 -1.42
C THR A 175 9.31 -2.36 -0.93
N PHE A 176 9.22 -2.56 0.38
CA PHE A 176 9.04 -3.90 0.98
C PHE A 176 7.58 -4.16 1.34
N GLY A 177 6.67 -3.35 0.80
CA GLY A 177 5.25 -3.49 1.00
C GLY A 177 4.82 -3.18 2.43
N ILE A 178 3.82 -3.91 2.91
CA ILE A 178 3.29 -3.80 4.26
C ILE A 178 4.03 -4.77 5.19
N GLN A 179 4.69 -4.21 6.20
CA GLN A 179 5.44 -4.91 7.24
C GLN A 179 4.72 -4.72 8.57
N ASN A 180 4.08 -5.77 9.07
CA ASN A 180 3.34 -5.71 10.34
C ASN A 180 4.23 -6.22 11.48
N ILE A 181 4.44 -5.41 12.52
CA ILE A 181 5.19 -5.84 13.69
C ILE A 181 4.46 -7.03 14.33
N GLN A 182 5.14 -8.18 14.36
CA GLN A 182 4.63 -9.38 15.00
C GLN A 182 5.10 -9.46 16.46
N LYS A 183 4.43 -10.29 17.26
CA LYS A 183 4.77 -10.49 18.68
C LYS A 183 6.15 -11.12 18.87
N ASP A 184 6.58 -11.95 17.94
CA ASP A 184 7.82 -12.73 17.97
C ASP A 184 9.02 -12.04 17.31
N TRP A 185 8.83 -10.86 16.72
CA TRP A 185 9.95 -10.05 16.25
C TRP A 185 10.85 -9.69 17.42
N ASN A 186 12.16 -9.85 17.27
CA ASN A 186 13.17 -9.36 18.20
C ASN A 186 13.90 -8.14 17.59
N ILE A 187 14.85 -7.57 18.33
CA ILE A 187 15.64 -6.43 17.86
C ILE A 187 16.35 -6.72 16.54
N GLN A 188 16.94 -7.90 16.39
CA GLN A 188 17.62 -8.27 15.14
C GLN A 188 16.68 -8.27 13.93
N VAL A 189 15.40 -8.63 14.08
CA VAL A 189 14.41 -8.56 12.99
C VAL A 189 14.20 -7.12 12.53
N ILE A 190 14.13 -6.17 13.47
CA ILE A 190 14.01 -4.74 13.16
C ILE A 190 15.27 -4.25 12.43
N GLU A 191 16.44 -4.64 12.90
CA GLU A 191 17.71 -4.26 12.27
C GLU A 191 17.86 -4.84 10.87
N ASN A 192 17.40 -6.07 10.64
CA ASN A 192 17.35 -6.66 9.30
C ASN A 192 16.44 -5.83 8.37
N LEU A 193 15.22 -5.50 8.83
CA LEU A 193 14.27 -4.67 8.06
C LEU A 193 14.89 -3.30 7.72
N GLN A 194 15.45 -2.63 8.71
CA GLN A 194 16.07 -1.31 8.57
C GLN A 194 17.28 -1.35 7.64
N ALA A 195 18.23 -2.25 7.90
CA ALA A 195 19.44 -2.40 7.09
C ALA A 195 19.10 -2.65 5.62
N LYS A 196 18.19 -3.60 5.33
CA LYS A 196 17.80 -3.88 3.94
C LYS A 196 17.04 -2.74 3.30
N SER A 197 16.16 -2.06 4.04
CA SER A 197 15.43 -0.91 3.48
C SER A 197 16.38 0.22 3.08
N ILE A 198 17.42 0.47 3.88
CA ILE A 198 18.45 1.47 3.58
C ILE A 198 19.35 1.03 2.43
N ALA A 199 19.73 -0.26 2.39
CA ALA A 199 20.56 -0.81 1.32
C ALA A 199 19.91 -0.70 -0.06
N TRP A 200 18.59 -0.82 -0.12
CA TRP A 200 17.78 -0.76 -1.34
C TRP A 200 17.14 0.61 -1.60
N ASP A 201 17.37 1.59 -0.71
CA ASP A 201 16.64 2.87 -0.71
C ASP A 201 15.11 2.66 -0.77
N ALA A 202 14.64 1.60 -0.10
CA ALA A 202 13.25 1.17 -0.09
C ALA A 202 12.45 1.83 1.04
N THR A 203 11.16 1.97 0.81
CA THR A 203 10.17 2.31 1.84
C THR A 203 9.36 1.08 2.25
N TYR A 204 8.60 1.16 3.33
CA TYR A 204 7.59 0.17 3.67
C TYR A 204 6.52 0.82 4.54
N MET A 205 5.31 0.27 4.51
CA MET A 205 4.28 0.63 5.48
C MET A 205 4.49 -0.23 6.73
N LEU A 206 4.73 0.41 7.87
CA LEU A 206 4.87 -0.29 9.15
C LEU A 206 3.50 -0.37 9.83
N GLY A 207 2.91 -1.56 9.82
CA GLY A 207 1.68 -1.83 10.54
C GLY A 207 1.96 -2.07 12.02
N ILE A 208 1.40 -1.23 12.87
CA ILE A 208 1.49 -1.32 14.33
C ILE A 208 0.11 -1.13 14.95
N SER A 209 -0.09 -1.71 16.14
CA SER A 209 -1.26 -1.46 16.96
C SER A 209 -0.83 -1.26 18.41
N GLU A 210 -1.55 -0.43 19.15
CA GLU A 210 -1.31 -0.25 20.60
C GLU A 210 -1.32 -1.60 21.31
N LYS A 211 -2.33 -2.44 21.03
CA LYS A 211 -2.47 -3.79 21.60
C LYS A 211 -1.22 -4.65 21.37
N SER A 212 -0.63 -4.64 20.17
CA SER A 212 0.54 -5.47 19.87
C SER A 212 1.82 -4.95 20.51
N ILE A 213 1.93 -3.62 20.68
CA ILE A 213 3.11 -2.98 21.26
C ILE A 213 3.10 -3.03 22.79
N GLU A 214 1.96 -2.77 23.43
CA GLU A 214 1.85 -2.74 24.89
C GLU A 214 2.06 -4.11 25.56
N GLN A 215 1.94 -5.19 24.79
CA GLN A 215 2.23 -6.55 25.26
C GLN A 215 3.72 -6.92 25.23
N ARG A 216 4.60 -6.01 24.78
CA ARG A 216 6.02 -6.28 24.60
C ARG A 216 6.86 -5.68 25.72
N ASN A 217 7.72 -6.52 26.30
CA ASN A 217 8.67 -6.09 27.34
C ASN A 217 9.82 -5.24 26.77
N ASP A 218 10.13 -5.38 25.48
CA ASP A 218 11.22 -4.70 24.77
C ASP A 218 10.77 -3.47 23.97
N LYS A 219 9.54 -2.97 24.18
CA LYS A 219 8.97 -1.89 23.35
C LYS A 219 9.84 -0.63 23.25
N ASN A 220 10.50 -0.26 24.35
CA ASN A 220 11.40 0.90 24.39
C ASN A 220 12.65 0.67 23.51
N GLU A 221 13.23 -0.52 23.58
CA GLU A 221 14.40 -0.90 22.78
C GLU A 221 14.03 -1.02 21.30
N LEU A 222 12.84 -1.56 20.99
CA LEU A 222 12.28 -1.62 19.64
C LEU A 222 12.20 -0.22 19.00
N PHE A 223 11.60 0.76 19.70
CA PHE A 223 11.48 2.12 19.17
C PHE A 223 12.83 2.85 19.13
N ALA A 224 13.71 2.62 20.10
CA ALA A 224 15.07 3.16 20.08
C ALA A 224 15.86 2.65 18.87
N THR A 225 15.71 1.38 18.53
CA THR A 225 16.35 0.75 17.36
C THR A 225 15.84 1.39 16.07
N PHE A 226 14.52 1.46 15.86
CA PHE A 226 13.95 2.15 14.70
C PHE A 226 14.47 3.58 14.58
N ARG A 227 14.46 4.33 15.69
CA ARG A 227 14.93 5.72 15.70
C ARG A 227 16.40 5.84 15.32
N ALA A 228 17.28 5.01 15.88
CA ALA A 228 18.72 5.06 15.60
C ALA A 228 19.01 4.84 14.11
N TRP A 229 18.34 3.86 13.49
CA TRP A 229 18.49 3.56 12.07
C TRP A 229 17.88 4.64 11.16
N GLU A 230 16.69 5.16 11.47
CA GLU A 230 16.05 6.22 10.69
C GLU A 230 16.81 7.56 10.77
N GLU A 231 17.37 7.92 11.94
CA GLU A 231 18.22 9.11 12.07
C GLU A 231 19.53 8.94 11.29
N ALA A 232 20.16 7.76 11.31
CA ALA A 232 21.32 7.47 10.48
C ALA A 232 21.00 7.56 8.97
N ARG A 233 19.83 7.05 8.56
CA ARG A 233 19.33 7.14 7.18
C ARG A 233 19.16 8.61 6.77
N LYS A 234 18.48 9.41 7.61
CA LYS A 234 18.27 10.85 7.40
C LYS A 234 19.59 11.63 7.33
N ALA A 235 20.56 11.27 8.16
CA ALA A 235 21.91 11.85 8.15
C ALA A 235 22.77 11.40 6.96
N LYS A 236 22.26 10.49 6.10
CA LYS A 236 22.93 10.00 4.89
C LYS A 236 24.33 9.42 5.15
N VAL A 237 24.51 8.76 6.30
CA VAL A 237 25.82 8.22 6.72
C VAL A 237 26.22 6.93 6.01
N PHE A 238 25.28 6.28 5.32
CA PHE A 238 25.53 5.02 4.58
C PHE A 238 26.10 5.31 3.19
N SER A 239 27.37 4.97 2.97
CA SER A 239 28.01 5.10 1.66
C SER A 239 27.40 4.15 0.63
N ARG A 240 27.55 4.47 -0.67
CA ARG A 240 27.13 3.57 -1.76
C ARG A 240 27.73 2.17 -1.62
N GLN A 241 29.01 2.07 -1.25
CA GLN A 241 29.70 0.79 -1.09
C GLN A 241 29.12 -0.01 0.09
N LEU A 242 28.88 0.65 1.22
CA LEU A 242 28.26 0.00 2.38
C LEU A 242 26.83 -0.46 2.05
N LYS A 243 26.03 0.36 1.35
CA LYS A 243 24.71 -0.06 0.88
C LYS A 243 24.77 -1.31 0.00
N LEU A 244 25.73 -1.42 -0.91
CA LEU A 244 25.91 -2.62 -1.74
C LEU A 244 26.22 -3.86 -0.88
N GLU A 245 27.15 -3.74 0.06
CA GLU A 245 27.48 -4.81 1.03
C GLU A 245 26.25 -5.24 1.85
N MET A 246 25.46 -4.26 2.31
CA MET A 246 24.26 -4.50 3.10
C MET A 246 23.14 -5.19 2.32
N LYS A 247 23.19 -5.30 0.98
CA LYS A 247 22.16 -6.00 0.20
C LYS A 247 22.20 -7.51 0.41
N GLU A 248 23.37 -8.09 0.65
CA GLU A 248 23.59 -9.54 0.76
C GLU A 248 22.81 -10.16 1.93
N GLU A 249 21.89 -11.10 1.67
CA GLU A 249 21.01 -11.75 2.66
C GLU A 249 21.76 -12.39 3.83
N THR A 250 23.01 -12.81 3.61
CA THR A 250 23.83 -13.37 4.68
C THR A 250 24.21 -12.30 5.69
N ASN A 251 24.42 -11.05 5.29
CA ASN A 251 24.88 -9.97 6.16
C ASN A 251 23.78 -9.47 7.09
N LYS A 252 24.08 -9.46 8.39
CA LYS A 252 23.26 -8.92 9.48
C LYS A 252 24.05 -7.87 10.23
N TYR A 253 23.37 -6.82 10.67
CA TYR A 253 24.01 -5.68 11.27
C TYR A 253 23.36 -5.28 12.58
N HIS A 254 24.17 -4.66 13.43
CA HIS A 254 23.74 -3.96 14.63
C HIS A 254 24.20 -2.51 14.60
N LEU A 255 23.32 -1.54 14.83
CA LEU A 255 23.64 -0.12 14.79
C LEU A 255 23.48 0.53 16.17
N VAL A 256 24.55 1.14 16.65
CA VAL A 256 24.53 1.93 17.88
C VAL A 256 24.72 3.40 17.56
N GLN A 257 23.74 4.24 17.89
CA GLN A 257 23.93 5.69 17.91
C GLN A 257 24.77 6.09 19.13
N LYS A 258 25.93 6.72 18.90
CA LYS A 258 26.82 7.18 19.98
C LYS A 258 26.51 8.61 20.40
N ASP A 259 26.18 9.46 19.43
CA ASP A 259 25.78 10.85 19.63
C ASP A 259 24.88 11.33 18.47
N GLN A 260 24.64 12.64 18.36
CA GLN A 260 23.74 13.21 17.35
C GLN A 260 24.24 13.01 15.91
N ASP A 261 25.54 12.86 15.70
CA ASP A 261 26.17 12.83 14.37
C ASP A 261 27.04 11.59 14.14
N THR A 262 27.13 10.68 15.11
CA THR A 262 27.97 9.48 15.05
C THR A 262 27.20 8.20 15.39
N TRP A 263 27.35 7.20 14.52
CA TRP A 263 26.88 5.84 14.72
C TRP A 263 28.03 4.85 14.56
N VAL A 264 27.90 3.68 15.17
CA VAL A 264 28.81 2.56 14.98
C VAL A 264 28.01 1.36 14.51
N LEU A 265 28.37 0.83 13.34
CA LEU A 265 27.74 -0.31 12.69
C LEU A 265 28.60 -1.55 12.87
N TYR A 266 28.04 -2.59 13.49
CA TYR A 266 28.69 -3.87 13.73
C TYR A 266 28.13 -4.93 12.78
N ASN A 267 29.00 -5.79 12.25
CA ASN A 267 28.57 -7.00 11.53
C ASN A 267 28.33 -8.10 12.56
N VAL A 268 27.10 -8.62 12.61
CA VAL A 268 26.67 -9.60 13.62
C VAL A 268 27.26 -10.99 13.35
N ASN A 269 27.60 -11.29 12.09
CA ASN A 269 28.18 -12.58 11.72
C ASN A 269 29.69 -12.67 12.02
N GLU A 270 30.34 -11.55 12.31
CA GLU A 270 31.77 -11.48 12.58
C GLU A 270 32.01 -11.42 14.08
N SER A 271 32.55 -12.50 14.64
CA SER A 271 32.77 -12.69 16.07
C SER A 271 33.65 -11.62 16.74
N ASN A 272 34.35 -10.79 15.96
CA ASN A 272 35.23 -9.69 16.41
C ASN A 272 35.08 -8.44 15.53
N SER A 273 33.87 -8.08 15.08
CA SER A 273 33.73 -6.91 14.20
C SER A 273 34.18 -5.62 14.90
N ASN A 274 35.27 -5.04 14.39
CA ASN A 274 35.70 -3.69 14.73
C ASN A 274 34.67 -2.73 14.14
N GLY A 275 33.67 -2.35 14.93
CA GLY A 275 32.51 -1.58 14.48
C GLY A 275 32.89 -0.41 13.55
N ARG A 276 32.19 -0.31 12.42
CA ARG A 276 32.41 0.72 11.41
C ARG A 276 31.78 2.02 11.87
N ILE A 277 32.61 3.05 12.06
CA ILE A 277 32.14 4.39 12.44
C ILE A 277 31.48 5.06 11.22
N LEU A 278 30.23 5.48 11.39
CA LEU A 278 29.45 6.24 10.42
C LEU A 278 29.23 7.64 10.99
N LYS A 279 29.69 8.67 10.28
CA LYS A 279 29.54 10.06 10.70
C LYS A 279 28.72 10.85 9.70
N ARG A 280 27.88 11.74 10.22
CA ARG A 280 27.23 12.78 9.42
C ARG A 280 28.32 13.63 8.77
N LYS A 281 28.15 13.88 7.47
CA LYS A 281 29.01 14.80 6.70
C LYS A 281 28.55 16.23 6.86
#